data_AF-A0A7C6CVT9-F1
#
_entry.id   AF-A0A7C6CVT9-F1
#
_cell.length_a   1.000
_cell.length_b   1.000
_cell.length_c   1.000
_cell.angle_alpha   90.00
_cell.angle_beta   90.00
_cell.angle_gamma   90.00
#
_symmetry.space_group_name_H-M   'P 1'
#
loop_
_entity.id
_entity.type
_entity.pdbx_description
1 polymer ?
#
loop_
_entity_poly.entity_id
_entity_poly.type
_entity_poly.pdbx_seq_one_letter_code
_entity_poly.pdbx_strand_id
1 'polypeptide(L)'
;MKKIGLAFIFLLTLTSCYTIFGSKSSSQKSSSISSQSSKVISTSSSIESFSSSQSTSSLSLDEENLSYNGYYKDLRSWQNGEDLKNQLYDIIREGYTPCSYSDSTPNYESNIKADHSRNDFEYLDVAYSSEDIFYTQTNKGWQREHAFCASLMCGSSTSNAVKHKGRATDYHNLFAAYASGNVSRGNKNYGVANTDSSSYNDYTSHDGLDGYSYCETNFEPGHIDKGRLSRAIFYMATMYKEDEIDSKNNITMKGLRILEQPVSYISGNEGNFAIGNLSTLLSWNNEYAVDYLEMQHNISVYQDVISIDGYAQGNRNPYVDYPNLADYVFGDKKNEYGTFKDLLPTESRLKSNEHTFDHYAIKSAKREYELGTSIASSDFEIVKVYKDYTYEPVTEGYVHSLEDKTFSLSDGGYVNASILIDEQTLSYNIALNPMSSCASGAIYLDTIEGIDNKLPNQEQSVIYGGIDFLLSYTTSYAKVETDGVTISNIVTNGPGISFGSSTKPITSVIIKSVNTYEINAAFVKACVGNRNSRYELIIKVNDETLLAGSIIDNSDDVFRLYGTNLETSLYGQISFIFVGSSSIKINSIAFNFINA
;
A
#
# COMPACT_ATOMS: atom_id res chain seq x y z
N MET A 1 -8.30 -17.14 -46.49
CA MET A 1 -9.58 -17.76 -46.91
C MET A 1 -10.43 -17.95 -45.66
N LYS A 2 -11.30 -16.98 -45.33
CA LYS A 2 -12.77 -17.07 -45.41
C LYS A 2 -13.35 -18.37 -44.83
N LYS A 3 -14.10 -18.27 -43.72
CA LYS A 3 -15.58 -18.25 -43.78
C LYS A 3 -16.20 -17.70 -42.49
N ILE A 4 -17.05 -16.72 -42.72
CA ILE A 4 -18.03 -16.08 -41.82
C ILE A 4 -19.29 -16.95 -41.80
N GLY A 5 -19.97 -17.01 -40.65
CA GLY A 5 -21.32 -17.58 -40.51
C GLY A 5 -22.14 -16.73 -39.54
N LEU A 6 -22.91 -15.81 -40.11
CA LEU A 6 -23.87 -14.90 -39.47
C LEU A 6 -25.19 -15.63 -39.20
N ALA A 7 -25.85 -15.40 -38.06
CA ALA A 7 -27.26 -15.74 -37.89
C ALA A 7 -27.99 -14.64 -37.10
N PHE A 8 -28.79 -13.87 -37.84
CA PHE A 8 -29.79 -12.93 -37.38
C PHE A 8 -31.02 -13.68 -36.86
N ILE A 9 -31.58 -13.27 -35.71
CA ILE A 9 -32.97 -13.57 -35.36
C ILE A 9 -33.68 -12.25 -35.04
N PHE A 10 -34.63 -11.92 -35.90
CA PHE A 10 -35.63 -10.87 -35.74
C PHE A 10 -36.83 -11.49 -35.01
N LEU A 11 -37.31 -10.85 -33.94
CA LEU A 11 -38.70 -11.03 -33.50
C LEU A 11 -39.26 -9.69 -33.03
N LEU A 12 -40.39 -9.33 -33.62
CA LEU A 12 -41.09 -8.06 -33.48
C LEU A 12 -42.50 -8.36 -32.97
N THR A 13 -43.11 -7.36 -32.33
CA THR A 13 -44.54 -7.21 -31.94
C THR A 13 -44.90 -7.76 -30.54
N LEU A 14 -45.69 -7.10 -29.66
CA LEU A 14 -46.65 -6.00 -29.78
C LEU A 14 -46.81 -5.22 -28.44
N THR A 15 -47.28 -4.00 -28.61
CA THR A 15 -47.76 -2.97 -27.67
C THR A 15 -48.76 -3.40 -26.58
N SER A 16 -48.73 -2.72 -25.43
CA SER A 16 -49.96 -2.16 -24.84
C SER A 16 -49.69 -0.87 -24.06
N CYS A 17 -50.58 0.11 -24.27
CA CYS A 17 -50.65 1.41 -23.62
C CYS A 17 -51.19 1.27 -22.18
N TYR A 18 -50.83 2.17 -21.26
CA TYR A 18 -51.77 3.19 -20.75
C TYR A 18 -51.09 4.21 -19.83
N THR A 19 -51.67 5.40 -19.85
CA THR A 19 -51.21 6.70 -19.40
C THR A 19 -51.69 7.12 -18.00
N ILE A 20 -50.85 7.93 -17.33
CA ILE A 20 -51.13 9.18 -16.57
C ILE A 20 -51.99 9.11 -15.27
N PHE A 21 -51.40 9.60 -14.17
CA PHE A 21 -51.91 10.66 -13.25
C PHE A 21 -50.68 11.21 -12.51
N GLY A 22 -50.30 12.50 -12.59
CA GLY A 22 -50.90 13.65 -11.89
C GLY A 22 -50.63 13.52 -10.38
N SER A 23 -49.96 14.40 -9.62
CA SER A 23 -49.75 15.85 -9.68
C SER A 23 -48.83 16.25 -8.49
N LYS A 24 -47.92 17.23 -8.63
CA LYS A 24 -47.81 18.53 -7.89
C LYS A 24 -48.32 18.51 -6.43
N SER A 25 -47.69 19.14 -5.43
CA SER A 25 -46.63 20.16 -5.36
C SER A 25 -46.19 20.40 -3.90
N SER A 26 -45.17 21.25 -3.77
CA SER A 26 -44.92 22.26 -2.71
C SER A 26 -44.50 21.73 -1.33
N SER A 27 -43.22 21.91 -0.94
CA SER A 27 -42.62 23.14 -0.38
C SER A 27 -43.28 23.52 0.97
N GLN A 28 -42.56 23.76 2.06
CA GLN A 28 -41.39 24.60 2.19
C GLN A 28 -40.90 24.55 3.66
N LYS A 29 -39.60 24.85 3.85
CA LYS A 29 -39.00 25.59 4.99
C LYS A 29 -39.16 25.01 6.41
N SER A 30 -38.08 24.50 6.99
CA SER A 30 -37.00 25.22 7.70
C SER A 30 -37.34 25.54 9.16
N SER A 31 -36.63 24.91 10.08
CA SER A 31 -35.91 25.63 11.15
C SER A 31 -35.12 24.64 12.01
N SER A 32 -33.81 24.80 11.95
CA SER A 32 -32.82 24.46 12.97
C SER A 32 -33.20 24.96 14.36
N ILE A 33 -32.83 24.23 15.42
CA ILE A 33 -31.98 24.70 16.55
C ILE A 33 -31.85 23.61 17.64
N SER A 34 -30.58 23.28 17.89
CA SER A 34 -29.87 22.94 19.16
C SER A 34 -30.27 21.79 20.09
N SER A 35 -29.26 20.93 20.27
CA SER A 35 -28.55 20.63 21.54
C SER A 35 -29.16 19.70 22.61
N GLN A 36 -28.38 18.64 22.83
CA GLN A 36 -27.84 18.13 24.10
C GLN A 36 -28.75 17.41 25.12
N SER A 37 -28.16 16.28 25.56
CA SER A 37 -28.11 15.76 26.93
C SER A 37 -29.21 14.79 27.40
N SER A 38 -28.78 13.54 27.47
CA SER A 38 -28.82 12.66 28.65
C SER A 38 -30.10 12.61 29.49
N LYS A 39 -30.81 11.47 29.45
CA LYS A 39 -31.40 10.90 30.66
C LYS A 39 -31.68 9.40 30.54
N VAL A 40 -30.98 8.65 31.39
CA VAL A 40 -31.32 7.29 31.79
C VAL A 40 -32.70 7.31 32.46
N ILE A 41 -33.64 6.52 31.94
CA ILE A 41 -34.86 6.13 32.66
C ILE A 41 -35.03 4.62 32.47
N SER A 42 -34.94 3.92 33.58
CA SER A 42 -35.35 2.53 33.75
C SER A 42 -36.88 2.47 33.84
N THR A 43 -37.50 1.62 33.02
CA THR A 43 -38.85 1.10 33.30
C THR A 43 -38.97 -0.31 32.76
N SER A 44 -39.15 -1.24 33.70
CA SER A 44 -39.61 -2.62 33.51
C SER A 44 -41.08 -2.66 33.07
N SER A 45 -41.40 -3.50 32.10
CA SER A 45 -42.72 -4.15 31.96
C SER A 45 -42.63 -5.11 30.77
N SER A 46 -42.56 -6.41 31.02
CA SER A 46 -43.71 -7.33 31.09
C SER A 46 -43.85 -8.09 29.78
N ILE A 47 -43.57 -9.39 29.89
CA ILE A 47 -43.71 -10.42 28.87
C ILE A 47 -45.19 -10.56 28.52
N GLU A 48 -45.54 -10.41 27.24
CA GLU A 48 -46.73 -11.04 26.68
C GLU A 48 -46.31 -12.10 25.66
N SER A 49 -46.65 -13.34 26.02
CA SER A 49 -46.49 -14.54 25.23
C SER A 49 -47.46 -14.56 24.04
N PHE A 50 -46.93 -14.61 22.82
CA PHE A 50 -47.69 -15.01 21.64
C PHE A 50 -47.25 -16.41 21.22
N SER A 51 -48.14 -17.38 21.46
CA SER A 51 -48.05 -18.74 20.94
C SER A 51 -48.52 -18.74 19.49
N SER A 52 -47.63 -19.01 18.55
CA SER A 52 -47.99 -19.47 17.22
C SER A 52 -47.32 -20.82 16.96
N SER A 53 -48.09 -21.88 17.19
CA SER A 53 -47.80 -23.22 16.72
C SER A 53 -47.76 -23.23 15.20
N GLN A 54 -46.57 -23.40 14.62
CA GLN A 54 -46.43 -23.91 13.26
C GLN A 54 -45.58 -25.18 13.27
N SER A 55 -46.12 -26.15 12.55
CA SER A 55 -45.70 -27.52 12.36
C SER A 55 -44.21 -27.66 12.07
N THR A 56 -43.58 -28.54 12.85
CA THR A 56 -42.29 -29.17 12.58
C THR A 56 -42.31 -29.89 11.23
N SER A 57 -41.84 -29.24 10.17
CA SER A 57 -41.11 -29.95 9.13
C SER A 57 -39.66 -30.04 9.60
N SER A 58 -39.19 -31.25 9.89
CA SER A 58 -37.78 -31.54 10.12
C SER A 58 -36.99 -31.21 8.85
N LEU A 59 -36.53 -29.96 8.74
CA LEU A 59 -35.49 -29.58 7.80
C LEU A 59 -34.16 -30.11 8.39
N SER A 60 -33.53 -31.01 7.65
CA SER A 60 -32.18 -31.50 7.91
C SER A 60 -31.19 -30.33 7.93
N LEU A 61 -30.22 -30.41 8.84
CA LEU A 61 -29.16 -29.44 9.13
C LEU A 61 -28.15 -29.21 7.98
N ASP A 62 -28.46 -29.55 6.73
CA ASP A 62 -27.45 -29.77 5.69
C ASP A 62 -27.45 -28.79 4.50
N GLU A 63 -28.38 -27.81 4.38
CA GLU A 63 -28.39 -26.92 3.19
C GLU A 63 -28.50 -25.40 3.43
N GLU A 64 -28.75 -24.90 4.64
CA GLU A 64 -28.75 -23.45 4.89
C GLU A 64 -27.42 -22.96 5.50
N ASN A 65 -26.57 -22.40 4.63
CA ASN A 65 -25.28 -21.73 4.90
C ASN A 65 -24.09 -22.62 5.32
N LEU A 66 -23.54 -23.35 4.36
CA LEU A 66 -22.13 -23.72 4.41
C LEU A 66 -21.27 -22.49 4.07
N SER A 67 -21.09 -21.58 5.04
CA SER A 67 -20.13 -20.47 4.94
C SER A 67 -18.79 -20.96 4.41
N TYR A 68 -18.10 -20.13 3.62
CA TYR A 68 -16.83 -20.50 2.98
C TYR A 68 -16.93 -21.76 2.11
N ASN A 69 -18.03 -21.94 1.37
CA ASN A 69 -18.26 -23.06 0.44
C ASN A 69 -18.10 -24.45 1.10
N GLY A 70 -18.35 -24.55 2.40
CA GLY A 70 -18.23 -25.80 3.14
C GLY A 70 -16.80 -26.22 3.48
N TYR A 71 -15.83 -25.31 3.42
CA TYR A 71 -14.43 -25.58 3.83
C TYR A 71 -14.33 -26.19 5.25
N TYR A 72 -15.24 -25.81 6.15
CA TYR A 72 -15.30 -26.29 7.54
C TYR A 72 -16.40 -27.35 7.78
N LYS A 73 -16.89 -28.03 6.74
CA LYS A 73 -18.02 -28.99 6.84
C LYS A 73 -17.80 -30.12 7.86
N ASP A 74 -16.54 -30.47 8.14
CA ASP A 74 -16.19 -31.57 9.05
C ASP A 74 -16.01 -31.10 10.50
N LEU A 75 -15.95 -29.78 10.75
CA LEU A 75 -15.92 -29.21 12.09
C LEU A 75 -17.35 -29.10 12.65
N ARG A 76 -17.70 -29.94 13.61
CA ARG A 76 -19.06 -29.98 14.20
C ARG A 76 -19.09 -29.57 15.67
N SER A 77 -18.23 -30.18 16.49
CA SER A 77 -18.11 -29.89 17.92
C SER A 77 -16.77 -30.39 18.45
N TRP A 78 -16.37 -29.89 19.62
CA TRP A 78 -15.12 -30.27 20.27
C TRP A 78 -15.30 -30.42 21.77
N GLN A 79 -14.52 -31.31 22.39
CA GLN A 79 -14.54 -31.56 23.83
C GLN A 79 -13.76 -30.51 24.63
N ASN A 80 -12.68 -30.01 24.05
CA ASN A 80 -11.78 -29.00 24.62
C ASN A 80 -10.93 -28.38 23.51
N GLY A 81 -10.06 -27.44 23.87
CA GLY A 81 -9.21 -26.71 22.94
C GLY A 81 -8.18 -27.57 22.20
N GLU A 82 -7.69 -28.66 22.81
CA GLU A 82 -6.75 -29.56 22.14
C GLU A 82 -7.45 -30.41 21.06
N ASP A 83 -8.64 -30.92 21.36
CA ASP A 83 -9.51 -31.58 20.37
C ASP A 83 -9.84 -30.64 19.20
N LEU A 84 -10.25 -29.40 19.51
CA LEU A 84 -10.49 -28.38 18.48
C LEU A 84 -9.22 -28.10 17.65
N LYS A 85 -8.07 -27.92 18.30
CA LYS A 85 -6.81 -27.63 17.61
C LYS A 85 -6.40 -28.76 16.66
N ASN A 86 -6.64 -30.02 17.05
CA ASN A 86 -6.39 -31.19 16.20
C ASN A 86 -7.33 -31.20 14.99
N GLN A 87 -8.63 -30.99 15.18
CA GLN A 87 -9.59 -30.91 14.08
C GLN A 87 -9.25 -29.76 13.11
N LEU A 88 -8.89 -28.58 13.63
CA LEU A 88 -8.46 -27.45 12.81
C LEU A 88 -7.17 -27.75 12.04
N TYR A 89 -6.19 -28.41 12.68
CA TYR A 89 -4.96 -28.84 12.03
C TYR A 89 -5.25 -29.76 10.83
N ASP A 90 -6.13 -30.76 10.99
CA ASP A 90 -6.49 -31.67 9.91
C ASP A 90 -7.15 -30.92 8.74
N ILE A 91 -8.09 -30.01 9.03
CA ILE A 91 -8.79 -29.19 8.03
C ILE A 91 -7.82 -28.31 7.23
N ILE A 92 -6.93 -27.56 7.91
CA ILE A 92 -6.01 -26.64 7.22
C ILE A 92 -4.85 -27.34 6.51
N ARG A 93 -4.57 -28.61 6.87
CA ARG A 93 -3.58 -29.44 6.19
C ARG A 93 -4.16 -30.12 4.96
N GLU A 94 -5.45 -30.38 4.94
CA GLU A 94 -6.14 -30.92 3.76
C GLU A 94 -6.04 -29.93 2.59
N GLY A 95 -5.49 -30.37 1.46
CA GLY A 95 -5.30 -29.53 0.27
C GLY A 95 -4.15 -28.53 0.32
N TYR A 96 -3.45 -28.40 1.47
CA TYR A 96 -2.33 -27.47 1.59
C TYR A 96 -1.17 -27.82 0.66
N THR A 97 -0.81 -26.86 -0.19
CA THR A 97 0.33 -26.95 -1.11
C THR A 97 1.38 -25.91 -0.71
N PRO A 98 2.53 -26.32 -0.16
CA PRO A 98 3.58 -25.37 0.16
C PRO A 98 4.24 -24.82 -1.11
N CYS A 99 4.58 -23.53 -1.11
CA CYS A 99 5.28 -22.84 -2.22
C CYS A 99 6.76 -22.61 -1.88
N SER A 100 7.67 -22.63 -2.87
CA SER A 100 9.09 -22.31 -2.62
C SER A 100 9.34 -20.80 -2.71
N TYR A 101 10.43 -20.32 -2.08
CA TYR A 101 10.94 -18.96 -2.31
C TYR A 101 11.72 -18.82 -3.63
N SER A 102 12.32 -19.92 -4.12
CA SER A 102 13.30 -19.92 -5.23
C SER A 102 12.73 -20.37 -6.57
N ASP A 103 11.48 -20.82 -6.61
CA ASP A 103 10.83 -21.10 -7.89
C ASP A 103 10.67 -19.74 -8.58
N SER A 104 11.29 -19.58 -9.74
CA SER A 104 11.35 -18.31 -10.46
C SER A 104 9.94 -17.82 -10.74
N THR A 105 9.57 -16.68 -10.13
CA THR A 105 8.34 -15.88 -10.34
C THR A 105 7.18 -16.04 -9.31
N PRO A 106 6.72 -17.23 -8.86
CA PRO A 106 5.50 -17.41 -8.06
C PRO A 106 5.37 -16.64 -6.73
N ASN A 107 6.45 -16.60 -5.95
CA ASN A 107 6.30 -16.32 -4.53
C ASN A 107 6.02 -14.84 -4.24
N TYR A 108 6.75 -13.97 -4.93
CA TYR A 108 6.63 -12.54 -4.75
C TYR A 108 5.28 -12.01 -5.24
N GLU A 109 4.82 -12.54 -6.37
CA GLU A 109 3.52 -12.21 -6.95
C GLU A 109 2.36 -12.65 -6.06
N SER A 110 2.49 -13.80 -5.38
CA SER A 110 1.46 -14.29 -4.45
C SER A 110 1.27 -13.34 -3.27
N ASN A 111 2.37 -12.87 -2.66
CA ASN A 111 2.32 -11.89 -1.59
C ASN A 111 1.75 -10.54 -2.05
N ILE A 112 2.20 -10.03 -3.21
CA ILE A 112 1.65 -8.81 -3.82
C ILE A 112 0.12 -8.93 -3.94
N LYS A 113 -0.36 -10.04 -4.50
CA LYS A 113 -1.80 -10.26 -4.73
C LYS A 113 -2.58 -10.35 -3.42
N ALA A 114 -2.06 -11.05 -2.41
CA ALA A 114 -2.71 -11.18 -1.12
C ALA A 114 -2.85 -9.83 -0.40
N ASP A 115 -1.86 -8.96 -0.58
CA ASP A 115 -1.75 -7.67 0.11
C ASP A 115 -2.14 -6.48 -0.79
N HIS A 116 -2.86 -6.65 -1.91
CA HIS A 116 -3.33 -5.52 -2.70
C HIS A 116 -4.17 -4.55 -1.86
N SER A 117 -3.99 -3.25 -2.09
CA SER A 117 -4.87 -2.24 -1.50
C SER A 117 -6.31 -2.43 -2.00
N ARG A 118 -7.27 -1.89 -1.24
CA ARG A 118 -8.69 -2.04 -1.57
C ARG A 118 -9.08 -1.37 -2.89
N ASN A 119 -8.51 -0.20 -3.20
CA ASN A 119 -8.99 0.64 -4.31
C ASN A 119 -8.07 0.65 -5.53
N ASP A 120 -6.81 0.24 -5.37
CA ASP A 120 -5.79 0.28 -6.42
C ASP A 120 -4.87 -0.94 -6.27
N PHE A 121 -5.03 -1.94 -7.13
CA PHE A 121 -4.28 -3.19 -7.08
C PHE A 121 -2.82 -3.03 -7.51
N GLU A 122 -2.39 -1.85 -7.96
CA GLU A 122 -0.95 -1.57 -8.11
C GLU A 122 -0.31 -1.07 -6.81
N TYR A 123 -1.10 -0.94 -5.73
CA TYR A 123 -0.63 -0.61 -4.41
C TYR A 123 -0.89 -1.76 -3.44
N LEU A 124 -0.10 -1.80 -2.39
CA LEU A 124 -0.18 -2.80 -1.33
C LEU A 124 -0.63 -2.16 -0.03
N ASP A 125 -1.58 -2.80 0.63
CA ASP A 125 -1.79 -2.67 2.07
C ASP A 125 -0.54 -3.23 2.77
N VAL A 126 0.11 -2.38 3.56
CA VAL A 126 1.39 -2.69 4.19
C VAL A 126 1.29 -2.60 5.70
N ALA A 127 1.67 -3.66 6.39
CA ALA A 127 1.82 -3.65 7.83
C ALA A 127 2.81 -2.57 8.29
N TYR A 128 2.54 -2.00 9.47
CA TYR A 128 3.34 -0.95 10.11
C TYR A 128 3.30 0.41 9.39
N SER A 129 2.29 0.65 8.54
CA SER A 129 2.06 1.90 7.81
C SER A 129 0.56 2.17 7.70
N SER A 130 0.17 3.44 7.60
CA SER A 130 -1.20 3.82 7.21
C SER A 130 -1.33 4.19 5.74
N GLU A 131 -0.21 4.20 5.01
CA GLU A 131 -0.15 4.49 3.59
C GLU A 131 0.12 3.23 2.78
N ASP A 132 -0.62 3.08 1.68
CA ASP A 132 -0.39 2.02 0.72
C ASP A 132 0.89 2.29 -0.10
N ILE A 133 1.61 1.24 -0.46
CA ILE A 133 2.88 1.35 -1.19
C ILE A 133 2.79 0.68 -2.55
N PHE A 134 3.25 1.35 -3.60
CA PHE A 134 3.26 0.80 -4.96
C PHE A 134 4.05 -0.50 -5.02
N TYR A 135 3.51 -1.55 -5.66
CA TYR A 135 4.00 -2.93 -5.51
C TYR A 135 5.47 -3.12 -5.92
N THR A 136 6.01 -2.30 -6.83
CA THR A 136 7.41 -2.37 -7.28
C THR A 136 8.42 -1.75 -6.31
N GLN A 137 8.00 -1.09 -5.23
CA GLN A 137 8.89 -0.38 -4.29
C GLN A 137 9.50 -1.29 -3.20
N THR A 138 9.98 -2.47 -3.58
CA THR A 138 10.34 -3.62 -2.72
C THR A 138 11.57 -3.45 -1.81
N ASN A 139 12.37 -2.40 -2.02
CA ASN A 139 13.64 -2.17 -1.29
C ASN A 139 13.76 -0.76 -0.70
N LYS A 140 12.81 0.12 -1.05
CA LYS A 140 12.76 1.51 -0.56
C LYS A 140 11.44 1.82 0.16
N GLY A 141 10.38 1.06 -0.11
CA GLY A 141 9.06 1.20 0.51
C GLY A 141 8.73 0.00 1.42
N TRP A 142 8.52 -1.18 0.84
CA TRP A 142 8.00 -2.35 1.56
C TRP A 142 8.93 -3.56 1.52
N GLN A 143 8.80 -4.47 2.49
CA GLN A 143 9.50 -5.75 2.59
C GLN A 143 8.52 -6.84 3.02
N ARG A 144 8.87 -8.11 2.79
CA ARG A 144 8.11 -9.23 3.37
C ARG A 144 8.44 -9.38 4.84
N GLU A 145 7.41 -9.27 5.67
CA GLU A 145 7.44 -9.51 7.10
C GLU A 145 6.92 -10.91 7.40
N HIS A 146 7.63 -11.63 8.27
CA HIS A 146 7.17 -12.90 8.83
C HIS A 146 6.49 -12.61 10.16
N ALA A 147 5.16 -12.70 10.25
CA ALA A 147 4.43 -12.43 11.50
C ALA A 147 5.01 -13.29 12.65
N PHE A 148 5.12 -14.60 12.46
CA PHE A 148 5.97 -15.46 13.25
C PHE A 148 7.39 -15.40 12.67
N CYS A 149 8.27 -14.60 13.31
CA CYS A 149 9.57 -14.30 12.72
C CYS A 149 10.41 -15.56 12.45
N ALA A 150 11.10 -15.55 11.31
CA ALA A 150 11.95 -16.63 10.83
C ALA A 150 12.90 -17.19 11.90
N SER A 151 13.50 -16.31 12.71
CA SER A 151 14.44 -16.69 13.76
C SER A 151 13.80 -17.45 14.91
N LEU A 152 12.55 -17.15 15.29
CA LEU A 152 11.85 -17.87 16.35
C LEU A 152 11.20 -19.16 15.83
N MET A 153 10.78 -19.17 14.56
CA MET A 153 10.10 -20.30 13.92
C MET A 153 11.05 -21.41 13.42
N CYS A 154 12.21 -21.02 12.87
CA CYS A 154 13.17 -21.92 12.23
C CYS A 154 14.53 -21.95 12.93
N GLY A 155 14.72 -21.15 13.98
CA GLY A 155 16.00 -21.05 14.68
C GLY A 155 17.14 -20.44 13.87
N SER A 156 16.86 -19.86 12.70
CA SER A 156 17.87 -19.37 11.76
C SER A 156 17.50 -18.00 11.19
N SER A 157 18.49 -17.28 10.66
CA SER A 157 18.26 -16.02 9.94
C SER A 157 17.30 -16.24 8.77
N THR A 158 16.57 -15.19 8.36
CA THR A 158 15.62 -15.26 7.24
C THR A 158 16.23 -15.88 5.99
N SER A 159 17.48 -15.52 5.64
CA SER A 159 18.21 -16.08 4.49
C SER A 159 18.38 -17.61 4.50
N ASN A 160 18.38 -18.23 5.68
CA ASN A 160 18.42 -19.68 5.83
C ASN A 160 17.03 -20.26 6.05
N ALA A 161 16.18 -19.58 6.82
CA ALA A 161 14.81 -20.01 7.10
C ALA A 161 14.01 -20.25 5.82
N VAL A 162 14.13 -19.37 4.81
CA VAL A 162 13.39 -19.46 3.54
C VAL A 162 13.74 -20.71 2.68
N LYS A 163 14.77 -21.48 3.06
CA LYS A 163 15.06 -22.78 2.46
C LYS A 163 14.12 -23.88 2.98
N HIS A 164 13.46 -23.65 4.11
CA HIS A 164 12.45 -24.54 4.68
C HIS A 164 11.08 -24.25 4.06
N LYS A 165 10.80 -24.95 2.95
CA LYS A 165 9.50 -24.94 2.27
C LYS A 165 8.37 -25.32 3.24
N GLY A 166 7.28 -24.56 3.25
CA GLY A 166 6.21 -24.67 4.24
C GLY A 166 6.28 -23.52 5.23
N ARG A 167 6.71 -23.78 6.47
CA ARG A 167 6.62 -22.79 7.57
C ARG A 167 7.23 -21.42 7.26
N ALA A 168 8.38 -21.36 6.59
CA ALA A 168 9.04 -20.09 6.25
C ALA A 168 8.50 -19.43 4.97
N THR A 169 7.62 -20.12 4.26
CA THR A 169 7.08 -19.72 2.96
C THR A 169 5.55 -19.75 2.96
N ASP A 170 4.94 -19.74 4.14
CA ASP A 170 3.51 -19.76 4.36
C ASP A 170 2.96 -18.34 4.26
N TYR A 171 2.04 -18.11 3.33
CA TYR A 171 1.50 -16.80 3.02
C TYR A 171 0.59 -16.28 4.12
N HIS A 172 -0.08 -17.14 4.90
CA HIS A 172 -0.79 -16.71 6.11
C HIS A 172 0.14 -16.14 7.20
N ASN A 173 1.46 -16.25 7.00
CA ASN A 173 2.50 -15.70 7.87
C ASN A 173 3.32 -14.59 7.22
N LEU A 174 3.11 -14.32 5.92
CA LEU A 174 3.93 -13.39 5.14
C LEU A 174 3.08 -12.19 4.73
N PHE A 175 3.45 -11.01 5.19
CA PHE A 175 2.75 -9.77 4.88
C PHE A 175 3.71 -8.78 4.21
N ALA A 176 3.22 -7.97 3.29
CA ALA A 176 3.88 -6.74 2.91
C ALA A 176 3.94 -5.81 4.13
N ALA A 177 5.12 -5.27 4.44
CA ALA A 177 5.32 -4.41 5.60
C ALA A 177 6.25 -3.25 5.27
N TYR A 178 6.01 -2.09 5.89
CA TYR A 178 6.89 -0.94 5.75
C TYR A 178 8.30 -1.28 6.25
N ALA A 179 9.30 -1.01 5.41
CA ALA A 179 10.66 -1.52 5.62
C ALA A 179 11.25 -1.08 6.98
N SER A 180 11.00 0.18 7.40
CA SER A 180 11.45 0.67 8.70
C SER A 180 10.78 -0.06 9.85
N GLY A 181 9.47 -0.28 9.78
CA GLY A 181 8.71 -1.04 10.78
C GLY A 181 9.21 -2.47 10.91
N ASN A 182 9.45 -3.14 9.77
CA ASN A 182 10.01 -4.49 9.74
C ASN A 182 11.40 -4.57 10.41
N VAL A 183 12.28 -3.61 10.10
CA VAL A 183 13.61 -3.51 10.73
C VAL A 183 13.50 -3.23 12.24
N SER A 184 12.63 -2.30 12.64
CA SER A 184 12.37 -1.98 14.04
C SER A 184 11.82 -3.19 14.81
N ARG A 185 10.94 -3.97 14.20
CA ARG A 185 10.39 -5.21 14.76
C ARG A 185 11.51 -6.22 14.98
N GLY A 186 12.28 -6.54 13.94
CA GLY A 186 13.31 -7.57 14.01
C GLY A 186 12.74 -8.93 14.39
N ASN A 187 13.09 -9.45 15.57
CA ASN A 187 12.61 -10.74 16.08
C ASN A 187 11.84 -10.63 17.41
N LYS A 188 11.38 -9.43 17.75
CA LYS A 188 10.62 -9.17 18.97
C LYS A 188 9.27 -9.89 18.95
N ASN A 189 8.77 -10.15 20.16
CA ASN A 189 7.41 -10.63 20.35
C ASN A 189 6.43 -9.52 20.00
N TYR A 190 5.25 -9.88 19.49
CA TYR A 190 4.16 -8.94 19.45
C TYR A 190 3.62 -8.72 20.86
N GLY A 191 3.55 -7.48 21.32
CA GLY A 191 3.01 -7.15 22.62
C GLY A 191 3.25 -5.70 22.98
N VAL A 192 2.64 -5.26 24.09
CA VAL A 192 2.75 -3.87 24.56
C VAL A 192 4.22 -3.53 24.85
N ALA A 193 4.70 -2.43 24.27
CA ALA A 193 6.06 -1.97 24.49
C ALA A 193 6.18 -1.31 25.86
N ASN A 194 7.17 -1.72 26.66
CA ASN A 194 7.38 -1.14 27.99
C ASN A 194 7.97 0.28 27.87
N THR A 195 7.17 1.29 28.21
CA THR A 195 7.54 2.72 28.18
C THR A 195 8.67 3.10 29.14
N ASP A 196 8.89 2.30 30.19
CA ASP A 196 9.98 2.51 31.15
C ASP A 196 11.31 1.89 30.68
N SER A 197 11.32 1.17 29.56
CA SER A 197 12.53 0.59 29.01
C SER A 197 13.45 1.66 28.43
N SER A 198 14.75 1.56 28.68
CA SER A 198 15.76 2.41 28.03
C SER A 198 15.84 2.21 26.50
N SER A 199 15.30 1.11 26.00
CA SER A 199 15.20 0.79 24.57
C SER A 199 13.84 1.15 23.96
N TYR A 200 12.95 1.78 24.74
CA TYR A 200 11.65 2.20 24.26
C TYR A 200 11.81 3.22 23.12
N ASN A 201 11.12 2.98 22.03
CA ASN A 201 11.00 3.90 20.91
C ASN A 201 9.54 3.95 20.48
N ASP A 202 9.08 5.16 20.17
CA ASP A 202 7.71 5.44 19.77
C ASP A 202 7.69 6.12 18.40
N TYR A 203 7.07 5.44 17.43
CA TYR A 203 6.85 5.93 16.08
C TYR A 203 5.35 6.18 15.81
N THR A 204 4.52 6.30 16.84
CA THR A 204 3.06 6.50 16.72
C THR A 204 2.63 7.90 16.26
N SER A 205 3.52 8.88 16.31
CA SER A 205 3.24 10.29 15.96
C SER A 205 3.93 10.76 14.66
N HIS A 206 4.45 9.85 13.84
CA HIS A 206 5.06 10.21 12.55
C HIS A 206 4.00 10.28 11.44
N ASP A 207 4.06 11.32 10.62
CA ASP A 207 3.17 11.51 9.47
C ASP A 207 3.17 10.26 8.56
N GLY A 208 1.98 9.76 8.20
CA GLY A 208 1.83 8.62 7.28
C GLY A 208 1.88 7.22 7.92
N LEU A 209 1.96 7.09 9.25
CA LEU A 209 1.93 5.80 9.95
C LEU A 209 0.68 5.65 10.84
N ASP A 210 0.08 4.44 10.88
CA ASP A 210 -0.82 4.00 11.98
C ASP A 210 -0.01 3.77 13.29
N GLY A 211 1.30 4.00 13.23
CA GLY A 211 2.20 3.99 14.35
C GLY A 211 2.68 2.61 14.74
N TYR A 212 3.87 2.55 15.34
CA TYR A 212 4.30 1.39 16.10
C TYR A 212 5.22 1.85 17.23
N SER A 213 5.34 1.03 18.26
CA SER A 213 6.33 1.25 19.32
C SER A 213 7.03 -0.06 19.64
N TYR A 214 8.22 0.03 20.21
CA TYR A 214 8.97 -1.17 20.59
C TYR A 214 9.93 -0.91 21.73
N CYS A 215 10.29 -1.98 22.43
CA CYS A 215 11.41 -2.05 23.35
C CYS A 215 12.27 -3.29 23.00
N GLU A 216 13.19 -3.69 23.89
CA GLU A 216 14.08 -4.84 23.67
C GLU A 216 13.33 -6.15 23.37
N THR A 217 12.19 -6.38 24.04
CA THR A 217 11.48 -7.67 24.01
C THR A 217 10.22 -7.66 23.15
N ASN A 218 9.54 -6.51 23.07
CA ASN A 218 8.20 -6.39 22.50
C ASN A 218 8.16 -5.34 21.39
N PHE A 219 7.35 -5.63 20.38
CA PHE A 219 6.93 -4.73 19.33
C PHE A 219 5.40 -4.61 19.37
N GLU A 220 4.92 -3.38 19.53
CA GLU A 220 3.50 -3.04 19.50
C GLU A 220 3.19 -2.39 18.16
N PRO A 221 2.50 -3.09 17.25
CA PRO A 221 2.11 -2.52 15.96
C PRO A 221 0.92 -1.56 16.12
N GLY A 222 0.59 -0.86 15.04
CA GLY A 222 -0.60 -0.01 14.95
C GLY A 222 -1.89 -0.80 15.16
N HIS A 223 -2.98 -0.09 15.43
CA HIS A 223 -4.27 -0.72 15.75
C HIS A 223 -4.81 -1.58 14.60
N ILE A 224 -4.59 -1.16 13.36
CA ILE A 224 -5.02 -1.90 12.16
C ILE A 224 -4.31 -3.26 12.07
N ASP A 225 -3.08 -3.35 12.58
CA ASP A 225 -2.23 -4.54 12.50
C ASP A 225 -2.41 -5.56 13.64
N LYS A 226 -2.82 -5.09 14.82
CA LYS A 226 -2.86 -5.91 16.06
C LYS A 226 -3.67 -7.19 15.89
N GLY A 227 -4.85 -7.09 15.29
CA GLY A 227 -5.75 -8.24 15.06
C GLY A 227 -5.17 -9.24 14.06
N ARG A 228 -4.79 -8.77 12.86
CA ARG A 228 -4.30 -9.62 11.77
C ARG A 228 -3.03 -10.38 12.11
N LEU A 229 -2.08 -9.71 12.76
CA LEU A 229 -0.83 -10.34 13.18
C LEU A 229 -1.07 -11.39 14.28
N SER A 230 -2.01 -11.14 15.21
CA SER A 230 -2.38 -12.12 16.23
C SER A 230 -2.98 -13.39 15.63
N ARG A 231 -3.88 -13.25 14.65
CA ARG A 231 -4.51 -14.38 13.96
C ARG A 231 -3.54 -15.15 13.07
N ALA A 232 -2.54 -14.49 12.47
CA ALA A 232 -1.43 -15.15 11.81
C ALA A 232 -0.62 -16.03 12.79
N ILE A 233 -0.31 -15.53 13.98
CA ILE A 233 0.39 -16.30 15.03
C ILE A 233 -0.42 -17.52 15.48
N PHE A 234 -1.73 -17.37 15.72
CA PHE A 234 -2.59 -18.50 16.09
C PHE A 234 -2.66 -19.58 15.01
N TYR A 235 -2.74 -19.16 13.74
CA TYR A 235 -2.67 -20.07 12.60
C TYR A 235 -1.34 -20.82 12.58
N MET A 236 -0.20 -20.13 12.68
CA MET A 236 1.12 -20.77 12.62
C MET A 236 1.32 -21.79 13.74
N ALA A 237 0.87 -21.47 14.96
CA ALA A 237 0.91 -22.39 16.10
C ALA A 237 -0.05 -23.59 15.97
N THR A 238 -1.02 -23.52 15.05
CA THR A 238 -1.96 -24.61 14.74
C THR A 238 -1.43 -25.45 13.58
N MET A 239 -1.11 -24.81 12.44
CA MET A 239 -0.60 -25.44 11.22
C MET A 239 0.70 -26.21 11.43
N TYR A 240 1.59 -25.68 12.28
CA TYR A 240 2.90 -26.26 12.55
C TYR A 240 3.02 -26.74 14.00
N LYS A 241 1.94 -27.30 14.58
CA LYS A 241 1.93 -27.80 15.97
C LYS A 241 2.77 -29.07 16.21
N GLU A 242 2.98 -29.86 15.17
CA GLU A 242 3.73 -31.13 15.23
C GLU A 242 5.23 -30.93 15.00
N ASP A 243 6.03 -31.84 15.55
CA ASP A 243 7.46 -31.90 15.27
C ASP A 243 7.70 -32.41 13.84
N GLU A 244 8.62 -31.77 13.11
CA GLU A 244 9.08 -32.25 11.81
C GLU A 244 10.20 -33.26 12.00
N ILE A 245 10.05 -34.45 11.42
CA ILE A 245 11.03 -35.55 11.57
C ILE A 245 11.72 -35.89 10.25
N ASP A 246 13.00 -36.26 10.31
CA ASP A 246 13.73 -36.78 9.14
C ASP A 246 13.37 -38.25 8.84
N SER A 247 13.95 -38.80 7.77
CA SER A 247 13.77 -40.21 7.40
C SER A 247 14.32 -41.22 8.42
N LYS A 248 14.96 -40.76 9.50
CA LYS A 248 15.52 -41.55 10.60
C LYS A 248 14.76 -41.31 11.91
N ASN A 249 13.61 -40.65 11.87
CA ASN A 249 12.78 -40.28 13.02
C ASN A 249 13.48 -39.31 14.02
N ASN A 250 14.47 -38.56 13.59
CA ASN A 250 15.01 -37.47 14.41
C ASN A 250 14.17 -36.22 14.23
N ILE A 251 13.87 -35.53 15.33
CA ILE A 251 13.25 -34.20 15.27
C ILE A 251 14.24 -33.24 14.61
N THR A 252 13.83 -32.67 13.49
CA THR A 252 14.55 -31.64 12.72
C THR A 252 14.03 -30.24 13.00
N MET A 253 12.79 -30.13 13.46
CA MET A 253 12.15 -28.87 13.82
C MET A 253 11.07 -29.17 14.85
N LYS A 254 10.98 -28.39 15.93
CA LYS A 254 9.87 -28.59 16.88
C LYS A 254 8.60 -27.92 16.39
N GLY A 255 7.48 -28.43 16.89
CA GLY A 255 6.17 -27.80 16.76
C GLY A 255 6.15 -26.40 17.37
N LEU A 256 5.51 -25.46 16.67
CA LEU A 256 5.39 -24.06 17.07
C LEU A 256 4.40 -23.88 18.23
N ARG A 257 4.78 -23.00 19.16
CA ARG A 257 4.01 -22.73 20.39
C ARG A 257 3.82 -21.24 20.61
N ILE A 258 2.83 -20.91 21.42
CA ILE A 258 2.64 -19.55 21.94
C ILE A 258 2.77 -19.66 23.45
N LEU A 259 3.62 -18.82 24.04
CA LEU A 259 3.87 -18.79 25.48
C LEU A 259 3.23 -17.54 26.09
N GLU A 260 2.94 -17.61 27.38
CA GLU A 260 2.42 -16.45 28.11
C GLU A 260 3.46 -15.33 28.18
N GLN A 261 4.71 -15.68 28.46
CA GLN A 261 5.80 -14.73 28.63
C GLN A 261 6.54 -14.49 27.31
N PRO A 262 7.08 -13.27 27.07
CA PRO A 262 7.89 -12.97 25.90
C PRO A 262 9.11 -13.89 25.84
N VAL A 263 9.48 -14.30 24.62
CA VAL A 263 10.67 -15.12 24.39
C VAL A 263 11.80 -14.28 23.79
N SER A 264 13.04 -14.61 24.16
CA SER A 264 14.22 -14.04 23.54
C SER A 264 14.83 -15.03 22.56
N TYR A 265 15.21 -14.55 21.37
CA TYR A 265 16.01 -15.33 20.45
C TYR A 265 17.40 -15.59 21.05
N ILE A 266 17.88 -16.83 20.97
CA ILE A 266 19.21 -17.22 21.43
C ILE A 266 19.98 -17.76 20.22
N SER A 267 21.02 -17.04 19.79
CA SER A 267 21.83 -17.43 18.64
C SER A 267 22.49 -18.80 18.86
N GLY A 268 22.38 -19.70 17.87
CA GLY A 268 22.97 -21.04 17.92
C GLY A 268 22.21 -22.05 18.80
N ASN A 269 21.15 -21.61 19.48
CA ASN A 269 20.11 -22.49 19.96
C ASN A 269 19.04 -22.49 18.86
N GLU A 270 18.75 -23.65 18.27
CA GLU A 270 17.63 -23.79 17.35
C GLU A 270 16.41 -23.21 18.08
N GLY A 271 15.98 -22.01 17.62
CA GLY A 271 15.20 -21.04 18.37
C GLY A 271 14.00 -21.65 19.07
N ASN A 272 13.48 -20.97 20.10
CA ASN A 272 12.53 -21.53 21.08
C ASN A 272 11.24 -22.17 20.51
N PHE A 273 11.05 -22.20 19.18
CA PHE A 273 9.90 -22.72 18.45
C PHE A 273 8.61 -22.15 19.03
N ALA A 274 8.72 -20.89 19.42
CA ALA A 274 7.76 -20.22 20.26
C ALA A 274 7.82 -18.72 20.03
N ILE A 275 6.68 -18.07 20.23
CA ILE A 275 6.52 -16.63 20.41
C ILE A 275 5.74 -16.40 21.70
N GLY A 276 5.97 -15.27 22.38
CA GLY A 276 5.34 -14.98 23.67
C GLY A 276 4.10 -14.07 23.59
N ASN A 277 3.67 -13.61 24.77
CA ASN A 277 2.55 -12.68 24.99
C ASN A 277 1.17 -13.22 24.60
N LEU A 278 0.88 -14.50 24.90
CA LEU A 278 -0.39 -15.15 24.55
C LEU A 278 -1.62 -14.32 24.96
N SER A 279 -1.72 -13.88 26.21
CA SER A 279 -2.86 -13.07 26.68
C SER A 279 -3.03 -11.78 25.87
N THR A 280 -1.94 -11.12 25.48
CA THR A 280 -1.99 -9.91 24.66
C THR A 280 -2.53 -10.20 23.26
N LEU A 281 -2.08 -11.28 22.62
CA LEU A 281 -2.57 -11.71 21.30
C LEU A 281 -4.06 -12.06 21.33
N LEU A 282 -4.53 -12.70 22.40
CA LEU A 282 -5.96 -12.99 22.60
C LEU A 282 -6.78 -11.71 22.78
N SER A 283 -6.27 -10.75 23.57
CA SER A 283 -6.89 -9.43 23.74
C SER A 283 -7.01 -8.73 22.39
N TRP A 284 -5.92 -8.68 21.62
CA TRP A 284 -5.90 -8.03 20.32
C TRP A 284 -6.83 -8.71 19.30
N ASN A 285 -6.91 -10.03 19.28
CA ASN A 285 -7.87 -10.72 18.42
C ASN A 285 -9.33 -10.37 18.74
N ASN A 286 -9.65 -10.11 20.01
CA ASN A 286 -10.99 -9.76 20.45
C ASN A 286 -11.32 -8.26 20.24
N GLU A 287 -10.33 -7.39 20.45
CA GLU A 287 -10.46 -5.93 20.36
C GLU A 287 -10.43 -5.41 18.92
N TYR A 288 -9.58 -6.01 18.07
CA TYR A 288 -9.36 -5.59 16.69
C TYR A 288 -10.00 -6.62 15.75
N ALA A 289 -11.22 -6.30 15.33
CA ALA A 289 -12.02 -7.12 14.42
C ALA A 289 -11.29 -7.36 13.09
N VAL A 290 -11.62 -8.46 12.43
CA VAL A 290 -11.16 -8.74 11.07
C VAL A 290 -11.79 -7.71 10.12
N ASP A 291 -10.98 -7.15 9.23
CA ASP A 291 -11.42 -6.20 8.22
C ASP A 291 -11.45 -6.82 6.81
N TYR A 292 -11.75 -5.97 5.81
CA TYR A 292 -11.80 -6.37 4.41
C TYR A 292 -10.44 -6.89 3.90
N LEU A 293 -9.35 -6.21 4.25
CA LEU A 293 -8.00 -6.48 3.72
C LEU A 293 -7.46 -7.79 4.30
N GLU A 294 -7.72 -8.07 5.56
CA GLU A 294 -7.35 -9.35 6.17
C GLU A 294 -8.15 -10.53 5.59
N MET A 295 -9.45 -10.34 5.32
CA MET A 295 -10.22 -11.37 4.62
C MET A 295 -9.76 -11.55 3.17
N GLN A 296 -9.40 -10.47 2.48
CA GLN A 296 -8.82 -10.50 1.13
C GLN A 296 -7.53 -11.31 1.12
N HIS A 297 -6.64 -11.07 2.09
CA HIS A 297 -5.42 -11.82 2.26
C HIS A 297 -5.72 -13.31 2.45
N ASN A 298 -6.59 -13.64 3.41
CA ASN A 298 -6.94 -15.04 3.73
C ASN A 298 -7.51 -15.80 2.51
N ILE A 299 -8.40 -15.18 1.73
CA ILE A 299 -8.98 -15.82 0.55
C ILE A 299 -7.99 -15.92 -0.62
N SER A 300 -7.10 -14.93 -0.77
CA SER A 300 -6.07 -14.93 -1.82
C SER A 300 -5.01 -16.01 -1.57
N VAL A 301 -4.69 -16.29 -0.30
CA VAL A 301 -3.83 -17.43 0.05
C VAL A 301 -4.56 -18.76 -0.17
N TYR A 302 -5.86 -18.83 0.12
CA TYR A 302 -6.65 -20.04 -0.05
C TYR A 302 -6.85 -20.43 -1.52
N GLN A 303 -7.24 -19.48 -2.37
CA GLN A 303 -7.64 -19.74 -3.74
C GLN A 303 -7.23 -18.58 -4.67
N ASP A 304 -7.14 -18.88 -5.98
CA ASP A 304 -6.63 -18.01 -7.05
C ASP A 304 -7.54 -16.79 -7.36
N VAL A 305 -8.17 -16.22 -6.36
CA VAL A 305 -9.30 -15.30 -6.52
C VAL A 305 -8.90 -13.95 -7.10
N ILE A 306 -7.69 -13.50 -6.81
CA ILE A 306 -7.14 -12.26 -7.38
C ILE A 306 -6.34 -12.54 -8.67
N SER A 307 -6.31 -13.80 -9.11
CA SER A 307 -5.25 -14.34 -9.93
C SER A 307 -5.81 -15.32 -10.95
N ILE A 308 -5.99 -14.85 -12.18
CA ILE A 308 -6.18 -15.74 -13.33
C ILE A 308 -4.91 -16.58 -13.62
N ASP A 309 -3.79 -16.31 -12.93
CA ASP A 309 -2.44 -16.75 -13.30
C ASP A 309 -1.66 -17.51 -12.19
N GLY A 310 -2.31 -18.08 -11.16
CA GLY A 310 -1.73 -19.11 -10.28
C GLY A 310 -1.11 -18.65 -8.95
N TYR A 311 -1.08 -19.59 -7.99
CA TYR A 311 -0.24 -19.71 -6.76
C TYR A 311 -0.92 -19.64 -5.37
N ALA A 312 -2.17 -20.10 -5.27
CA ALA A 312 -2.80 -20.37 -3.97
C ALA A 312 -2.15 -21.54 -3.21
N GLN A 313 -2.17 -21.50 -1.87
CA GLN A 313 -1.73 -22.59 -1.00
C GLN A 313 -2.85 -23.58 -0.67
N GLY A 314 -4.10 -23.30 -1.03
CA GLY A 314 -5.19 -24.25 -0.91
C GLY A 314 -5.80 -24.36 0.49
N ASN A 315 -5.35 -23.55 1.46
CA ASN A 315 -5.86 -23.56 2.82
C ASN A 315 -6.23 -22.17 3.37
N ARG A 316 -7.11 -22.14 4.37
CA ARG A 316 -7.61 -20.92 5.03
C ARG A 316 -7.05 -20.77 6.44
N ASN A 317 -6.94 -19.54 6.93
CA ASN A 317 -6.73 -19.22 8.34
C ASN A 317 -8.07 -19.25 9.10
N PRO A 318 -8.34 -20.27 9.94
CA PRO A 318 -9.61 -20.40 10.66
C PRO A 318 -9.82 -19.30 11.68
N TYR A 319 -8.76 -18.65 12.16
CA TYR A 319 -8.87 -17.54 13.11
C TYR A 319 -9.26 -16.24 12.40
N VAL A 320 -9.05 -16.11 11.08
CA VAL A 320 -9.61 -15.01 10.28
C VAL A 320 -11.08 -15.28 9.98
N ASP A 321 -11.44 -16.51 9.62
CA ASP A 321 -12.81 -16.87 9.27
C ASP A 321 -13.75 -16.95 10.49
N TYR A 322 -13.22 -17.38 11.63
CA TYR A 322 -13.94 -17.47 12.91
C TYR A 322 -13.01 -17.05 14.08
N PRO A 323 -12.83 -15.73 14.32
CA PRO A 323 -11.92 -15.21 15.35
C PRO A 323 -12.15 -15.76 16.76
N ASN A 324 -13.39 -16.14 17.09
CA ASN A 324 -13.75 -16.73 18.37
C ASN A 324 -13.11 -18.11 18.62
N LEU A 325 -12.62 -18.80 17.58
CA LEU A 325 -11.89 -20.06 17.74
C LEU A 325 -10.61 -19.88 18.56
N ALA A 326 -9.98 -18.70 18.53
CA ALA A 326 -8.74 -18.46 19.27
C ALA A 326 -8.93 -18.63 20.79
N ASP A 327 -10.07 -18.20 21.33
CA ASP A 327 -10.41 -18.34 22.75
C ASP A 327 -10.65 -19.80 23.16
N TYR A 328 -11.28 -20.59 22.27
CA TYR A 328 -11.44 -22.04 22.50
C TYR A 328 -10.14 -22.83 22.37
N VAL A 329 -9.17 -22.40 21.55
CA VAL A 329 -7.90 -23.13 21.39
C VAL A 329 -6.88 -22.70 22.45
N PHE A 330 -6.74 -21.40 22.70
CA PHE A 330 -5.65 -20.85 23.49
C PHE A 330 -6.11 -20.07 24.74
N GLY A 331 -7.36 -19.62 24.78
CA GLY A 331 -7.89 -18.72 25.80
C GLY A 331 -8.59 -19.41 26.96
N ASP A 332 -9.56 -18.70 27.55
CA ASP A 332 -10.23 -19.11 28.78
C ASP A 332 -11.19 -20.29 28.54
N LYS A 333 -11.73 -20.39 27.32
CA LYS A 333 -12.65 -21.46 26.92
C LYS A 333 -11.98 -22.78 26.54
N LYS A 334 -10.65 -22.90 26.68
CA LYS A 334 -9.92 -24.12 26.27
C LYS A 334 -10.33 -25.41 26.97
N ASN A 335 -11.01 -25.34 28.10
CA ASN A 335 -11.53 -26.53 28.81
C ASN A 335 -13.03 -26.72 28.59
N GLU A 336 -13.67 -25.90 27.76
CA GLU A 336 -15.09 -25.95 27.49
C GLU A 336 -15.38 -26.80 26.24
N TYR A 337 -16.51 -27.50 26.30
CA TYR A 337 -17.15 -28.06 25.11
C TYR A 337 -17.69 -26.92 24.24
N GLY A 338 -17.61 -27.05 22.93
CA GLY A 338 -18.21 -26.09 22.00
C GLY A 338 -18.74 -26.75 20.74
N THR A 339 -19.59 -26.02 20.01
CA THR A 339 -20.16 -26.46 18.74
C THR A 339 -19.96 -25.41 17.66
N PHE A 340 -19.69 -25.87 16.44
CA PHE A 340 -19.36 -24.98 15.33
C PHE A 340 -20.54 -24.10 14.91
N LYS A 341 -21.77 -24.62 15.01
CA LYS A 341 -23.01 -23.89 14.71
C LYS A 341 -23.25 -22.67 15.62
N ASP A 342 -22.59 -22.60 16.78
CA ASP A 342 -22.74 -21.49 17.72
C ASP A 342 -21.77 -20.33 17.38
N LEU A 343 -20.87 -20.53 16.40
CA LEU A 343 -19.93 -19.53 15.94
C LEU A 343 -20.48 -18.74 14.76
N LEU A 344 -20.25 -17.43 14.78
CA LEU A 344 -20.57 -16.56 13.65
C LEU A 344 -19.35 -16.42 12.74
N PRO A 345 -19.48 -16.67 11.43
CA PRO A 345 -18.40 -16.43 10.48
C PRO A 345 -18.14 -14.92 10.36
N THR A 346 -16.90 -14.53 10.09
CA THR A 346 -16.52 -13.12 9.94
C THR A 346 -17.35 -12.40 8.90
N GLU A 347 -17.65 -13.04 7.77
CA GLU A 347 -18.49 -12.46 6.70
C GLU A 347 -19.90 -12.05 7.16
N SER A 348 -20.43 -12.65 8.24
CA SER A 348 -21.73 -12.27 8.81
C SER A 348 -21.65 -10.97 9.60
N ARG A 349 -20.48 -10.65 10.16
CA ARG A 349 -20.24 -9.45 10.98
C ARG A 349 -19.90 -8.23 10.12
N LEU A 350 -19.39 -8.45 8.92
CA LEU A 350 -19.03 -7.40 7.96
C LEU A 350 -20.23 -6.80 7.19
N LYS A 351 -21.47 -7.17 7.53
CA LYS A 351 -22.70 -6.69 6.86
C LYS A 351 -23.21 -5.32 7.36
N SER A 352 -22.33 -4.33 7.53
CA SER A 352 -22.72 -2.93 7.68
C SER A 352 -21.79 -2.01 6.89
N ASN A 353 -22.41 -1.07 6.16
CA ASN A 353 -21.95 -0.01 5.24
C ASN A 353 -20.45 0.38 5.05
N GLU A 354 -19.50 -0.01 5.92
CA GLU A 354 -18.06 0.21 5.73
C GLU A 354 -17.36 -0.97 5.00
N HIS A 355 -18.05 -2.12 4.90
CA HIS A 355 -17.50 -3.37 4.33
C HIS A 355 -18.44 -4.06 3.35
N THR A 356 -19.08 -3.29 2.45
CA THR A 356 -19.66 -3.89 1.24
C THR A 356 -18.51 -4.47 0.42
N PHE A 357 -18.45 -5.80 0.35
CA PHE A 357 -17.42 -6.49 -0.41
C PHE A 357 -17.52 -6.20 -1.91
N ASP A 358 -18.73 -5.89 -2.37
CA ASP A 358 -18.96 -5.36 -3.70
C ASP A 358 -18.43 -3.93 -3.75
N HIS A 359 -17.29 -3.76 -4.41
CA HIS A 359 -16.66 -2.46 -4.66
C HIS A 359 -15.92 -2.49 -6.00
N TYR A 360 -15.51 -1.32 -6.46
CA TYR A 360 -14.67 -1.17 -7.63
C TYR A 360 -13.22 -0.92 -7.21
N ALA A 361 -12.28 -1.36 -8.04
CA ALA A 361 -10.86 -1.09 -7.86
C ALA A 361 -10.19 -0.79 -9.22
N ILE A 362 -9.12 0.00 -9.19
CA ILE A 362 -8.20 0.16 -10.32
C ILE A 362 -7.33 -1.10 -10.34
N LYS A 363 -7.47 -1.93 -11.38
CA LYS A 363 -6.60 -3.09 -11.56
C LYS A 363 -5.25 -2.68 -12.14
N SER A 364 -5.26 -1.70 -13.06
CA SER A 364 -4.05 -1.06 -13.57
C SER A 364 -4.35 0.33 -14.11
N ALA A 365 -3.38 1.24 -14.06
CA ALA A 365 -3.46 2.55 -14.69
C ALA A 365 -2.08 3.01 -15.15
N LYS A 366 -2.01 3.61 -16.34
CA LYS A 366 -0.84 4.34 -16.80
C LYS A 366 -0.66 5.58 -15.92
N ARG A 367 0.50 5.69 -15.28
CA ARG A 367 0.79 6.74 -14.28
C ARG A 367 1.70 7.84 -14.79
N GLU A 368 2.02 7.84 -16.09
CA GLU A 368 2.97 8.77 -16.69
C GLU A 368 2.55 9.15 -18.11
N TYR A 369 2.52 10.46 -18.42
CA TYR A 369 2.10 10.99 -19.71
C TYR A 369 3.03 12.10 -20.21
N GLU A 370 3.17 12.16 -21.54
CA GLU A 370 3.84 13.25 -22.24
C GLU A 370 2.90 14.46 -22.41
N LEU A 371 3.46 15.66 -22.51
CA LEU A 371 2.68 16.85 -22.83
C LEU A 371 2.09 16.75 -24.24
N GLY A 372 0.89 17.30 -24.43
CA GLY A 372 0.14 17.21 -25.69
C GLY A 372 -0.59 15.88 -25.88
N THR A 373 -0.45 14.93 -24.96
CA THR A 373 -1.21 13.67 -24.98
C THR A 373 -2.47 13.74 -24.13
N SER A 374 -3.36 12.79 -24.33
CA SER A 374 -4.60 12.61 -23.59
C SER A 374 -4.71 11.18 -23.10
N ILE A 375 -5.51 10.97 -22.05
CA ILE A 375 -5.81 9.64 -21.52
C ILE A 375 -6.70 8.89 -22.52
N ALA A 376 -6.36 7.63 -22.80
CA ALA A 376 -7.22 6.71 -23.54
C ALA A 376 -7.89 5.71 -22.59
N SER A 377 -9.04 5.17 -22.98
CA SER A 377 -9.72 4.11 -22.20
C SER A 377 -8.87 2.83 -22.07
N SER A 378 -7.87 2.63 -22.93
CA SER A 378 -6.90 1.53 -22.83
C SER A 378 -5.78 1.77 -21.82
N ASP A 379 -5.66 2.99 -21.29
CA ASP A 379 -4.60 3.36 -20.34
C ASP A 379 -4.94 2.94 -18.90
N PHE A 380 -6.13 2.39 -18.63
CA PHE A 380 -6.50 1.87 -17.32
C PHE A 380 -7.49 0.71 -17.43
N GLU A 381 -7.52 -0.13 -16.40
CA GLU A 381 -8.48 -1.23 -16.23
C GLU A 381 -9.15 -1.09 -14.86
N ILE A 382 -10.48 -1.06 -14.86
CA ILE A 382 -11.30 -1.07 -13.64
C ILE A 382 -11.91 -2.46 -13.49
N VAL A 383 -12.00 -2.94 -12.27
CA VAL A 383 -12.68 -4.20 -11.95
C VAL A 383 -13.76 -3.98 -10.90
N LYS A 384 -14.83 -4.77 -11.00
CA LYS A 384 -15.79 -4.95 -9.92
C LYS A 384 -15.36 -6.17 -9.12
N VAL A 385 -15.12 -5.99 -7.83
CA VAL A 385 -14.76 -7.04 -6.90
C VAL A 385 -16.03 -7.50 -6.18
N TYR A 386 -16.19 -8.82 -6.03
CA TYR A 386 -17.35 -9.47 -5.43
C TYR A 386 -17.11 -9.91 -4.00
N LYS A 387 -18.17 -10.35 -3.32
CA LYS A 387 -18.10 -10.90 -1.96
C LYS A 387 -17.20 -12.12 -1.75
N ASP A 388 -17.04 -12.94 -2.78
CA ASP A 388 -16.06 -14.04 -2.78
C ASP A 388 -14.67 -13.58 -3.25
N TYR A 389 -14.47 -12.26 -3.33
CA TYR A 389 -13.28 -11.54 -3.77
C TYR A 389 -12.88 -11.77 -5.22
N THR A 390 -13.67 -12.53 -5.99
CA THR A 390 -13.48 -12.62 -7.43
C THR A 390 -13.75 -11.26 -8.05
N TYR A 391 -13.20 -11.01 -9.23
CA TYR A 391 -13.44 -9.75 -9.91
C TYR A 391 -13.70 -9.94 -11.39
N GLU A 392 -14.40 -8.97 -11.99
CA GLU A 392 -14.60 -8.91 -13.42
C GLU A 392 -14.29 -7.51 -13.98
N PRO A 393 -13.80 -7.41 -15.23
CA PRO A 393 -13.55 -6.11 -15.86
C PRO A 393 -14.82 -5.28 -16.02
N VAL A 394 -14.70 -3.98 -15.78
CA VAL A 394 -15.76 -3.00 -16.03
C VAL A 394 -15.41 -2.20 -17.27
N THR A 395 -16.29 -2.26 -18.28
CA THR A 395 -16.04 -1.65 -19.59
C THR A 395 -16.92 -0.43 -19.89
N GLU A 396 -17.96 -0.18 -19.09
CA GLU A 396 -18.90 0.93 -19.23
C GLU A 396 -19.45 1.39 -17.88
N GLY A 397 -20.15 2.53 -17.83
CA GLY A 397 -20.80 3.03 -16.62
C GLY A 397 -19.91 3.82 -15.65
N TYR A 398 -18.70 4.21 -16.07
CA TYR A 398 -17.81 5.09 -15.32
C TYR A 398 -17.57 6.43 -16.03
N VAL A 399 -17.12 7.43 -15.28
CA VAL A 399 -16.68 8.74 -15.79
C VAL A 399 -15.28 9.03 -15.31
N HIS A 400 -14.37 9.32 -16.23
CA HIS A 400 -12.99 9.70 -15.92
C HIS A 400 -12.87 11.23 -15.79
N SER A 401 -12.32 11.75 -14.70
CA SER A 401 -12.29 13.21 -14.44
C SER A 401 -11.43 14.02 -15.42
N LEU A 402 -10.54 13.34 -16.13
CA LEU A 402 -9.67 13.91 -17.16
C LEU A 402 -10.04 13.43 -18.57
N GLU A 403 -11.28 12.96 -18.78
CA GLU A 403 -11.82 12.68 -20.11
C GLU A 403 -11.65 13.89 -21.03
N ASP A 404 -11.21 13.66 -22.27
CA ASP A 404 -10.89 14.68 -23.27
C ASP A 404 -9.83 15.73 -22.88
N LYS A 405 -9.17 15.58 -21.72
CA LYS A 405 -8.09 16.49 -21.30
C LYS A 405 -6.83 16.23 -22.13
N THR A 406 -6.29 17.27 -22.74
CA THR A 406 -4.91 17.26 -23.28
C THR A 406 -3.97 17.86 -22.26
N PHE A 407 -2.94 17.11 -21.86
CA PHE A 407 -1.97 17.55 -20.87
C PHE A 407 -1.11 18.70 -21.39
N SER A 408 -0.92 19.70 -20.55
CA SER A 408 -0.26 20.95 -20.88
C SER A 408 0.69 21.38 -19.77
N LEU A 409 1.58 22.33 -20.06
CA LEU A 409 2.49 22.90 -19.07
C LEU A 409 1.76 23.51 -17.87
N SER A 410 0.56 24.06 -18.07
CA SER A 410 -0.25 24.62 -16.99
C SER A 410 -0.75 23.58 -15.99
N ASP A 411 -0.69 22.29 -16.33
CA ASP A 411 -1.08 21.20 -15.42
C ASP A 411 0.03 20.83 -14.42
N GLY A 412 1.25 21.38 -14.58
CA GLY A 412 2.38 21.16 -13.67
C GLY A 412 3.09 19.82 -13.87
N GLY A 413 3.70 19.29 -12.81
CA GLY A 413 4.44 18.01 -12.87
C GLY A 413 3.60 16.77 -12.54
N TYR A 414 2.42 16.96 -11.94
CA TYR A 414 1.52 15.89 -11.53
C TYR A 414 0.07 16.36 -11.63
N VAL A 415 -0.82 15.45 -11.98
CA VAL A 415 -2.27 15.68 -12.02
C VAL A 415 -2.97 14.56 -11.25
N ASN A 416 -3.92 14.93 -10.41
CA ASN A 416 -4.78 13.97 -9.73
C ASN A 416 -5.91 13.57 -10.69
N ALA A 417 -6.00 12.28 -10.99
CA ALA A 417 -7.06 11.69 -11.78
C ALA A 417 -8.05 10.98 -10.85
N SER A 418 -9.29 10.87 -11.31
CA SER A 418 -10.31 10.10 -10.60
C SER A 418 -11.30 9.47 -11.55
N ILE A 419 -11.79 8.30 -11.17
CA ILE A 419 -12.81 7.55 -11.88
C ILE A 419 -14.03 7.47 -10.96
N LEU A 420 -15.15 8.04 -11.39
CA LEU A 420 -16.43 7.93 -10.72
C LEU A 420 -17.21 6.76 -11.33
N ILE A 421 -17.63 5.82 -10.50
CA ILE A 421 -18.46 4.68 -10.88
C ILE A 421 -19.50 4.42 -9.79
N ASP A 422 -20.77 4.41 -10.19
CA ASP A 422 -21.91 4.46 -9.26
C ASP A 422 -21.76 5.60 -8.21
N GLU A 423 -21.57 5.27 -6.94
CA GLU A 423 -21.34 6.21 -5.84
C GLU A 423 -19.86 6.23 -5.36
N GLN A 424 -18.99 5.42 -5.97
CA GLN A 424 -17.57 5.27 -5.58
C GLN A 424 -16.66 6.14 -6.44
N THR A 425 -15.68 6.80 -5.81
CA THR A 425 -14.62 7.55 -6.49
C THR A 425 -13.27 6.87 -6.26
N LEU A 426 -12.66 6.38 -7.34
CA LEU A 426 -11.29 5.85 -7.34
C LEU A 426 -10.33 6.96 -7.73
N SER A 427 -9.31 7.25 -6.93
CA SER A 427 -8.35 8.34 -7.19
C SER A 427 -6.95 7.79 -7.40
N TYR A 428 -6.22 8.37 -8.35
CA TYR A 428 -4.83 8.01 -8.62
C TYR A 428 -4.06 9.21 -9.18
N ASN A 429 -2.73 9.18 -9.05
CA ASN A 429 -1.86 10.27 -9.48
C ASN A 429 -1.23 9.95 -10.83
N ILE A 430 -1.19 10.96 -11.70
CA ILE A 430 -0.49 10.93 -12.99
C ILE A 430 0.71 11.87 -12.92
N ALA A 431 1.90 11.37 -13.23
CA ALA A 431 3.08 12.18 -13.49
C ALA A 431 3.07 12.70 -14.93
N LEU A 432 3.39 13.97 -15.12
CA LEU A 432 3.66 14.53 -16.45
C LEU A 432 5.16 14.53 -16.70
N ASN A 433 5.60 13.80 -17.73
CA ASN A 433 7.00 13.63 -18.07
C ASN A 433 7.31 14.05 -19.52
N PRO A 434 7.44 15.35 -19.81
CA PRO A 434 7.93 15.80 -21.12
C PRO A 434 9.43 15.59 -21.34
N MET A 435 10.16 15.10 -20.33
CA MET A 435 11.62 15.03 -20.40
C MET A 435 12.08 13.76 -21.12
N SER A 436 11.27 12.70 -21.15
CA SER A 436 11.55 11.45 -21.89
C SER A 436 11.53 11.63 -23.40
N SER A 437 10.75 12.58 -23.91
CA SER A 437 10.72 12.92 -25.34
C SER A 437 11.82 13.88 -25.78
N CYS A 438 12.55 14.50 -24.84
CA CYS A 438 13.74 15.27 -25.16
C CYS A 438 14.89 14.34 -25.58
N ALA A 439 15.70 14.72 -26.57
CA ALA A 439 16.86 13.98 -27.05
C ALA A 439 17.92 13.80 -25.97
N SER A 440 17.98 14.70 -24.97
CA SER A 440 18.79 14.48 -23.78
C SER A 440 18.27 13.41 -22.83
N GLY A 441 17.00 13.04 -22.94
CA GLY A 441 16.26 12.47 -21.82
C GLY A 441 16.28 13.40 -20.60
N ALA A 442 15.88 12.85 -19.45
CA ALA A 442 16.06 13.51 -18.17
C ALA A 442 17.55 13.49 -17.75
N ILE A 443 18.17 14.67 -17.66
CA ILE A 443 19.50 14.85 -17.08
C ILE A 443 19.33 15.09 -15.59
N TYR A 444 19.52 14.06 -14.78
CA TYR A 444 19.46 14.16 -13.33
C TYR A 444 20.70 14.85 -12.77
N LEU A 445 20.49 15.70 -11.77
CA LEU A 445 21.56 16.33 -11.02
C LEU A 445 21.85 15.43 -9.80
N ASP A 446 22.78 14.49 -9.95
CA ASP A 446 23.03 13.41 -8.98
C ASP A 446 24.45 13.41 -8.39
N THR A 447 25.36 14.22 -8.93
CA THR A 447 26.76 14.31 -8.50
C THR A 447 27.12 15.66 -7.87
N ILE A 448 27.91 15.60 -6.79
CA ILE A 448 28.56 16.76 -6.14
C ILE A 448 30.05 16.84 -6.53
N GLU A 449 30.60 15.79 -7.17
CA GLU A 449 31.99 15.74 -7.62
C GLU A 449 32.24 16.79 -8.72
N GLY A 450 33.35 17.55 -8.60
CA GLY A 450 33.66 18.67 -9.50
C GLY A 450 33.18 20.05 -9.00
N ILE A 451 32.35 20.08 -7.96
CA ILE A 451 31.94 21.30 -7.23
C ILE A 451 32.96 21.58 -6.10
N ASP A 452 34.25 21.37 -6.39
CA ASP A 452 35.33 21.51 -5.42
C ASP A 452 35.65 22.99 -5.21
N ASN A 453 35.56 23.44 -3.96
CA ASN A 453 35.63 24.84 -3.50
C ASN A 453 34.33 25.61 -3.72
N LYS A 454 33.44 25.52 -2.73
CA LYS A 454 32.11 26.16 -2.68
C LYS A 454 32.17 27.70 -2.59
N LEU A 455 32.80 28.32 -3.57
CA LEU A 455 33.01 29.75 -3.64
C LEU A 455 31.87 30.37 -4.44
N PRO A 456 31.06 31.24 -3.83
CA PRO A 456 30.04 31.97 -4.56
C PRO A 456 30.69 32.87 -5.62
N ASN A 457 29.96 33.12 -6.72
CA ASN A 457 30.38 33.96 -7.85
C ASN A 457 31.52 33.39 -8.70
N GLN A 458 31.75 32.07 -8.68
CA GLN A 458 32.69 31.39 -9.57
C GLN A 458 31.95 30.35 -10.41
N GLU A 459 32.34 30.24 -11.68
CA GLU A 459 31.88 29.16 -12.56
C GLU A 459 32.69 27.89 -12.29
N GLN A 460 31.98 26.78 -12.20
CA GLN A 460 32.52 25.46 -11.92
C GLN A 460 32.09 24.51 -13.01
N SER A 461 33.04 23.78 -13.59
CA SER A 461 32.74 22.76 -14.59
C SER A 461 32.14 21.53 -13.91
N VAL A 462 30.96 21.14 -14.34
CA VAL A 462 30.24 19.96 -13.85
C VAL A 462 29.76 19.14 -15.03
N ILE A 463 29.65 17.82 -14.84
CA ILE A 463 29.16 16.91 -15.88
C ILE A 463 27.89 16.26 -15.36
N TYR A 464 26.77 16.49 -16.05
CA TYR A 464 25.48 15.85 -15.74
C TYR A 464 24.96 15.12 -16.96
N GLY A 465 24.54 13.86 -16.81
CA GLY A 465 24.03 13.04 -17.91
C GLY A 465 24.99 12.91 -19.10
N GLY A 466 26.30 13.04 -18.88
CA GLY A 466 27.31 13.03 -19.94
C GLY A 466 27.48 14.36 -20.70
N ILE A 467 26.85 15.44 -20.24
CA ILE A 467 26.97 16.78 -20.83
C ILE A 467 27.73 17.71 -19.88
N ASP A 468 28.65 18.50 -20.45
CA ASP A 468 29.42 19.51 -19.73
C ASP A 468 28.58 20.79 -19.49
N PHE A 469 28.51 21.21 -18.24
CA PHE A 469 27.89 22.46 -17.80
C PHE A 469 28.86 23.33 -17.00
N LEU A 470 28.57 24.62 -16.98
CA LEU A 470 29.09 25.61 -16.06
C LEU A 470 28.01 25.87 -15.01
N LEU A 471 28.30 25.51 -13.77
CA LEU A 471 27.50 25.79 -12.59
C LEU A 471 28.07 27.01 -11.87
N SER A 472 27.24 28.00 -11.56
CA SER A 472 27.60 29.10 -10.66
C SER A 472 26.45 29.47 -9.76
N TYR A 473 26.73 30.08 -8.62
CA TYR A 473 25.71 30.54 -7.69
C TYR A 473 26.17 31.77 -6.91
N THR A 474 25.20 32.53 -6.39
CA THR A 474 25.44 33.70 -5.54
C THR A 474 24.74 33.54 -4.20
N THR A 475 25.23 34.22 -3.16
CA THR A 475 24.63 34.20 -1.82
C THR A 475 24.65 35.59 -1.21
N SER A 476 23.63 35.90 -0.40
CA SER A 476 23.57 37.09 0.45
C SER A 476 24.24 36.90 1.82
N TYR A 477 24.78 35.71 2.10
CA TYR A 477 25.40 35.37 3.37
C TYR A 477 26.83 35.95 3.47
N ALA A 478 27.06 36.80 4.48
CA ALA A 478 28.22 37.70 4.55
C ALA A 478 29.57 37.07 4.97
N LYS A 479 29.64 35.77 5.32
CA LYS A 479 30.92 35.11 5.67
C LYS A 479 31.49 34.38 4.45
N VAL A 480 32.47 35.02 3.81
CA VAL A 480 33.10 34.61 2.55
C VAL A 480 34.21 33.56 2.75
N GLU A 481 34.60 33.27 3.99
CA GLU A 481 35.75 32.40 4.26
C GLU A 481 35.28 31.00 4.69
N THR A 482 35.34 30.08 3.73
CA THR A 482 35.39 28.61 3.87
C THR A 482 34.17 27.82 4.36
N ASP A 483 33.06 28.45 4.78
CA ASP A 483 31.84 27.73 5.25
C ASP A 483 30.62 27.83 4.28
N GLY A 484 30.90 28.13 3.01
CA GLY A 484 29.95 28.54 1.98
C GLY A 484 28.99 27.43 1.52
N VAL A 485 27.69 27.68 1.67
CA VAL A 485 26.55 27.01 1.02
C VAL A 485 26.40 25.49 1.27
N THR A 486 25.20 25.11 1.72
CA THR A 486 24.79 23.70 1.72
C THR A 486 24.39 23.30 0.30
N ILE A 487 25.26 22.54 -0.36
CA ILE A 487 24.92 21.75 -1.54
C ILE A 487 24.84 20.31 -1.05
N SER A 488 23.67 19.71 -1.16
CA SER A 488 23.44 18.34 -0.68
C SER A 488 22.64 17.55 -1.69
N ASN A 489 23.06 16.32 -1.93
CA ASN A 489 22.25 15.36 -2.63
C ASN A 489 20.97 15.11 -1.85
N ILE A 490 19.88 15.06 -2.58
CA ILE A 490 18.56 14.73 -2.08
C ILE A 490 18.25 13.34 -2.63
N VAL A 491 17.95 12.41 -1.72
CA VAL A 491 17.52 11.06 -2.09
C VAL A 491 16.09 10.81 -1.58
N THR A 492 15.74 11.44 -0.47
CA THR A 492 14.38 11.54 0.06
C THR A 492 13.55 12.46 -0.84
N ASN A 493 12.54 11.92 -1.51
CA ASN A 493 11.65 12.59 -2.49
C ASN A 493 12.18 12.67 -3.93
N GLY A 494 13.18 11.86 -4.29
CA GLY A 494 13.74 11.73 -5.64
C GLY A 494 15.17 12.27 -5.76
N PRO A 495 15.99 11.76 -6.71
CA PRO A 495 17.39 12.16 -6.87
C PRO A 495 17.51 13.64 -7.25
N GLY A 496 18.42 14.41 -6.64
CA GLY A 496 18.58 15.81 -6.99
C GLY A 496 19.62 16.52 -6.13
N ILE A 497 19.81 17.82 -6.35
CA ILE A 497 20.69 18.68 -5.57
C ILE A 497 19.87 19.79 -4.91
N SER A 498 20.07 19.97 -3.60
CA SER A 498 19.60 21.14 -2.85
C SER A 498 20.69 22.20 -2.86
N PHE A 499 20.30 23.45 -3.13
CA PHE A 499 21.15 24.63 -3.07
C PHE A 499 20.66 25.54 -1.95
N GLY A 500 21.50 25.79 -0.95
CA GLY A 500 21.22 26.72 0.15
C GLY A 500 20.34 26.14 1.27
N SER A 501 20.08 26.96 2.28
CA SER A 501 19.15 26.69 3.39
C SER A 501 18.52 27.98 3.90
N SER A 502 17.58 27.89 4.84
CA SER A 502 17.00 29.06 5.51
C SER A 502 18.03 29.89 6.29
N THR A 503 19.11 29.25 6.76
CA THR A 503 20.20 29.90 7.51
C THR A 503 21.39 30.30 6.64
N LYS A 504 21.51 29.72 5.44
CA LYS A 504 22.56 29.98 4.45
C LYS A 504 21.94 30.11 3.05
N PRO A 505 21.25 31.23 2.76
CA PRO A 505 20.45 31.37 1.55
C PRO A 505 21.30 31.49 0.28
N ILE A 506 20.81 30.92 -0.82
CA ILE A 506 21.33 31.17 -2.18
C ILE A 506 20.43 32.18 -2.89
N THR A 507 21.05 33.21 -3.45
CA THR A 507 20.36 34.27 -4.20
C THR A 507 20.24 33.98 -5.69
N SER A 508 21.16 33.19 -6.25
CA SER A 508 20.99 32.67 -7.62
C SER A 508 21.72 31.35 -7.83
N VAL A 509 21.21 30.52 -8.74
CA VAL A 509 21.89 29.35 -9.31
C VAL A 509 21.82 29.46 -10.83
N ILE A 510 22.92 29.22 -11.52
CA ILE A 510 22.98 29.23 -12.98
C ILE A 510 23.62 27.91 -13.41
N ILE A 511 22.91 27.15 -14.24
CA ILE A 511 23.42 25.95 -14.90
C ILE A 511 23.41 26.23 -16.39
N LYS A 512 24.58 26.34 -17.00
CA LYS A 512 24.74 26.74 -18.40
C LYS A 512 25.49 25.68 -19.17
N SER A 513 25.02 25.28 -20.35
CA SER A 513 25.76 24.31 -21.17
C SER A 513 27.08 24.90 -21.67
N VAL A 514 28.14 24.09 -21.68
CA VAL A 514 29.43 24.47 -22.28
C VAL A 514 29.29 24.51 -23.80
N ASN A 515 28.71 23.47 -24.37
CA ASN A 515 28.50 23.36 -25.81
C ASN A 515 27.21 24.06 -26.25
N THR A 516 27.14 24.39 -27.54
CA THR A 516 25.94 24.93 -28.20
C THR A 516 25.11 23.80 -28.79
N TYR A 517 23.79 23.95 -28.71
CA TYR A 517 22.83 22.96 -29.19
C TYR A 517 21.71 23.64 -29.96
N GLU A 518 21.05 22.87 -30.83
CA GLU A 518 19.77 23.25 -31.42
C GLU A 518 18.64 22.87 -30.44
N ILE A 519 18.04 23.87 -29.80
CA ILE A 519 17.04 23.74 -28.75
C ILE A 519 15.66 24.04 -29.31
N ASN A 520 14.74 23.08 -29.28
CA ASN A 520 13.31 23.31 -29.55
C ASN A 520 12.40 22.95 -28.36
N ALA A 521 12.98 22.53 -27.24
CA ALA A 521 12.29 22.27 -25.99
C ALA A 521 13.27 22.33 -24.82
N ALA A 522 12.83 22.84 -23.68
CA ALA A 522 13.62 22.89 -22.46
C ALA A 522 12.72 22.79 -21.23
N PHE A 523 13.08 21.89 -20.31
CA PHE A 523 12.33 21.60 -19.09
C PHE A 523 13.27 21.46 -17.88
N VAL A 524 12.70 21.73 -16.71
CA VAL A 524 13.33 21.64 -15.39
C VAL A 524 12.34 21.02 -14.43
N LYS A 525 12.79 20.06 -13.62
CA LYS A 525 12.05 19.55 -12.47
C LYS A 525 12.67 20.08 -11.17
N ALA A 526 11.98 20.98 -10.49
CA ALA A 526 12.48 21.68 -9.30
C ALA A 526 11.37 21.94 -8.25
N CYS A 527 11.75 22.14 -6.99
CA CYS A 527 10.86 22.64 -5.94
C CYS A 527 11.60 23.59 -5.00
N VAL A 528 10.84 24.43 -4.30
CA VAL A 528 11.40 25.35 -3.31
C VAL A 528 11.59 24.61 -2.00
N GLY A 529 12.77 24.73 -1.38
CA GLY A 529 13.15 23.89 -0.25
C GLY A 529 12.67 24.34 1.14
N ASN A 530 11.91 25.44 1.25
CA ASN A 530 11.38 25.98 2.51
C ASN A 530 10.04 26.70 2.28
N ARG A 531 9.10 26.57 3.23
CA ARG A 531 7.84 27.34 3.24
C ARG A 531 8.10 28.85 3.12
N ASN A 532 7.32 29.55 2.31
CA ASN A 532 7.39 30.99 1.98
C ASN A 532 8.59 31.45 1.15
N SER A 533 9.43 30.54 0.68
CA SER A 533 10.55 30.89 -0.19
C SER A 533 10.06 31.05 -1.64
N ARG A 534 10.71 31.92 -2.42
CA ARG A 534 10.35 32.16 -3.82
C ARG A 534 11.58 32.15 -4.69
N TYR A 535 11.52 31.39 -5.76
CA TYR A 535 12.50 31.43 -6.84
C TYR A 535 11.80 31.81 -8.14
N GLU A 536 12.45 32.63 -8.94
CA GLU A 536 12.15 32.83 -10.35
C GLU A 536 13.06 31.91 -11.17
N LEU A 537 12.47 31.13 -12.06
CA LEU A 537 13.16 30.36 -13.08
C LEU A 537 13.16 31.16 -14.38
N ILE A 538 14.33 31.26 -14.99
CA ILE A 538 14.54 31.82 -16.32
C ILE A 538 15.31 30.79 -17.14
N ILE A 539 14.74 30.35 -18.26
CA ILE A 539 15.40 29.48 -19.23
C ILE A 539 15.78 30.32 -20.43
N LYS A 540 17.05 30.28 -20.84
CA LYS A 540 17.56 31.03 -21.99
C LYS A 540 18.32 30.16 -22.98
N VAL A 541 18.33 30.57 -24.23
CA VAL A 541 19.30 30.13 -25.24
C VAL A 541 20.08 31.37 -25.67
N ASN A 542 21.38 31.40 -25.34
CA ASN A 542 22.18 32.63 -25.37
C ASN A 542 21.47 33.76 -24.59
N ASP A 543 21.13 34.86 -25.26
CA ASP A 543 20.44 36.00 -24.65
C ASP A 543 18.90 35.94 -24.77
N GLU A 544 18.38 34.99 -25.57
CA GLU A 544 16.94 34.84 -25.81
C GLU A 544 16.27 34.07 -24.67
N THR A 545 15.19 34.62 -24.11
CA THR A 545 14.47 34.02 -22.99
C THR A 545 13.34 33.14 -23.51
N LEU A 546 13.45 31.84 -23.24
CA LEU A 546 12.42 30.86 -23.57
C LEU A 546 11.26 30.88 -22.57
N LEU A 547 11.61 30.99 -21.29
CA LEU A 547 10.68 30.94 -20.18
C LEU A 547 11.20 31.86 -19.07
N ALA A 548 10.29 32.62 -18.46
CA ALA A 548 10.52 33.28 -17.18
C ALA A 548 9.27 33.12 -16.32
N GLY A 549 9.41 32.66 -15.09
CA GLY A 549 8.27 32.42 -14.21
C GLY A 549 8.65 32.02 -12.80
N SER A 550 7.71 32.17 -11.86
CA SER A 550 7.92 31.75 -10.48
C SER A 550 7.87 30.22 -10.33
N ILE A 551 8.80 29.66 -9.56
CA ILE A 551 8.71 28.32 -9.02
C ILE A 551 7.77 28.38 -7.81
N ILE A 552 6.65 27.67 -7.90
CA ILE A 552 5.57 27.73 -6.92
C ILE A 552 5.95 26.93 -5.66
N ASP A 553 5.76 27.57 -4.51
CA ASP A 553 5.86 26.98 -3.17
C ASP A 553 4.61 26.15 -2.87
N ASN A 554 4.78 24.83 -2.78
CA ASN A 554 3.86 24.01 -2.01
C ASN A 554 4.69 23.33 -0.93
N SER A 555 4.21 23.38 0.31
CA SER A 555 4.87 22.90 1.52
C SER A 555 5.12 21.39 1.59
N ASP A 556 5.01 20.68 0.46
CA ASP A 556 5.02 19.24 0.30
C ASP A 556 6.37 18.67 -0.20
N ASP A 557 7.36 19.53 -0.47
CA ASP A 557 8.67 19.13 -1.01
C ASP A 557 8.61 18.35 -2.35
N VAL A 558 7.48 18.37 -3.06
CA VAL A 558 7.28 17.66 -4.32
C VAL A 558 7.90 18.44 -5.48
N PHE A 559 8.76 17.79 -6.26
CA PHE A 559 9.34 18.38 -7.45
C PHE A 559 8.29 18.65 -8.54
N ARG A 560 8.29 19.87 -9.09
CA ARG A 560 7.37 20.31 -10.15
C ARG A 560 8.11 20.59 -11.43
N LEU A 561 7.42 20.38 -12.53
CA LEU A 561 7.91 20.58 -13.88
C LEU A 561 7.67 22.02 -14.33
N TYR A 562 8.69 22.61 -14.93
CA TYR A 562 8.67 23.93 -15.56
C TYR A 562 9.37 23.82 -16.90
N GLY A 563 8.89 24.48 -17.94
CA GLY A 563 9.55 24.42 -19.24
C GLY A 563 8.67 24.92 -20.37
N THR A 564 9.18 24.81 -21.59
CA THR A 564 8.40 25.09 -22.80
C THR A 564 8.93 24.30 -24.00
N ASN A 565 8.02 24.00 -24.93
CA ASN A 565 8.38 23.67 -26.31
C ASN A 565 8.47 24.97 -27.12
N LEU A 566 9.22 24.95 -28.23
CA LEU A 566 9.38 26.06 -29.17
C LEU A 566 8.88 25.63 -30.55
N GLU A 567 8.11 26.51 -31.20
CA GLU A 567 7.66 26.28 -32.58
C GLU A 567 8.83 26.31 -33.57
N THR A 568 9.89 27.07 -33.27
CA THR A 568 11.13 27.17 -34.05
C THR A 568 12.31 26.92 -33.13
N SER A 569 13.27 26.10 -33.58
CA SER A 569 14.47 25.81 -32.81
C SER A 569 15.39 27.04 -32.72
N LEU A 570 16.08 27.17 -31.58
CA LEU A 570 17.12 28.16 -31.37
C LEU A 570 18.48 27.48 -31.23
N TYR A 571 19.52 28.05 -31.83
CA TYR A 571 20.88 27.52 -31.75
C TYR A 571 21.72 28.30 -30.74
N GLY A 572 22.23 27.64 -29.71
CA GLY A 572 23.05 28.32 -28.69
C GLY A 572 23.33 27.53 -27.43
N GLN A 573 23.97 28.20 -26.46
CA GLN A 573 24.16 27.65 -25.12
C GLN A 573 22.85 27.81 -24.34
N ILE A 574 22.36 26.72 -23.76
CA ILE A 574 21.18 26.75 -22.90
C ILE A 574 21.58 27.12 -21.47
N SER A 575 20.81 28.00 -20.84
CA SER A 575 21.02 28.41 -19.44
C SER A 575 19.74 28.25 -18.64
N PHE A 576 19.84 27.55 -17.51
CA PHE A 576 18.80 27.46 -16.49
C PHE A 576 19.21 28.34 -15.31
N ILE A 577 18.49 29.43 -15.12
CA ILE A 577 18.81 30.48 -14.16
C ILE A 577 17.72 30.51 -13.10
N PHE A 578 18.09 30.37 -11.85
CA PHE A 578 17.21 30.41 -10.68
C PHE A 578 17.60 31.63 -9.86
N VAL A 579 16.66 32.52 -9.55
CA VAL A 579 16.90 33.71 -8.72
C VAL A 579 15.95 33.70 -7.54
N GLY A 580 16.46 33.79 -6.32
CA GLY A 580 15.64 33.64 -5.12
C GLY A 580 16.33 34.16 -3.87
N SER A 581 15.90 33.67 -2.69
CA SER A 581 16.36 34.20 -1.41
C SER A 581 16.53 33.17 -0.30
N SER A 582 16.51 31.87 -0.61
CA SER A 582 16.46 30.79 0.40
C SER A 582 17.12 29.50 -0.11
N SER A 583 16.40 28.39 -0.17
CA SER A 583 16.84 27.13 -0.75
C SER A 583 15.99 26.71 -1.96
N ILE A 584 16.66 26.15 -2.97
CA ILE A 584 16.03 25.53 -4.14
C ILE A 584 16.52 24.09 -4.26
N LYS A 585 15.61 23.18 -4.59
CA LYS A 585 15.90 21.76 -4.86
C LYS A 585 15.69 21.52 -6.36
N ILE A 586 16.69 21.00 -7.06
CA ILE A 586 16.63 20.72 -8.49
C ILE A 586 16.88 19.23 -8.70
N ASN A 587 15.92 18.54 -9.32
CA ASN A 587 15.97 17.10 -9.58
C ASN A 587 16.63 16.81 -10.93
N SER A 588 16.12 17.45 -11.99
CA SER A 588 16.58 17.20 -13.36
C SER A 588 16.32 18.40 -14.27
N ILE A 589 17.07 18.42 -15.37
CA ILE A 589 16.87 19.30 -16.52
C ILE A 589 16.74 18.43 -17.77
N ALA A 590 16.06 18.91 -18.79
CA ALA A 590 15.98 18.23 -20.08
C ALA A 590 15.87 19.24 -21.21
N PHE A 591 16.50 18.95 -22.33
CA PHE A 591 16.37 19.76 -23.54
C PHE A 591 16.72 18.93 -24.77
N ASN A 592 16.15 19.29 -25.91
CA ASN A 592 16.55 18.65 -27.15
C ASN A 592 17.96 19.09 -27.56
N PHE A 593 18.82 18.13 -27.91
CA PHE A 593 20.04 18.37 -28.65
C PHE A 593 20.09 17.42 -29.85
N ILE A 594 20.35 17.96 -31.03
CA ILE A 594 20.83 17.17 -32.16
C ILE A 594 22.35 17.35 -32.15
N ASN A 595 23.10 16.25 -32.05
CA ASN A 595 24.56 16.32 -32.21
C ASN A 595 24.85 16.88 -33.61
N ALA A 596 25.37 18.12 -33.65
CA ALA A 596 25.92 18.71 -34.87
C ALA A 596 27.32 18.16 -35.15
#